data_AF-G5QXV5-F1
#
_entry.id   AF-G5QXV5-F1
#
_cell.length_a   1.000
_cell.length_b   1.000
_cell.length_c   1.000
_cell.angle_alpha   90.00
_cell.angle_beta   90.00
_cell.angle_gamma   90.00
#
_symmetry.space_group_name_H-M   'P 1'
#
loop_
_entity.id
_entity.type
_entity.pdbx_description
1 polymer ?
#
loop_
_entity_poly.entity_id
_entity_poly.type
_entity_poly.pdbx_seq_one_letter_code
_entity_poly.pdbx_strand_id
1 'polypeptide(L)'
;MIARAPERTGKLKKNVVVLTQRSRRRGEITSGVHIRGRNMRTGNSDNTMKASDPRNAFYWRFVEMGTVNMPPHPFVRPAFDVRLEQATEVAIRRMNQAIDEALSK
;
A
#
# COMPACT_ATOMS: atom_id res chain seq x y z
N MET A 1 -13.53 -9.23 11.69
CA MET A 1 -12.99 -9.77 10.42
C MET A 1 -12.51 -8.58 9.58
N ILE A 2 -11.26 -8.56 9.11
CA ILE A 2 -10.75 -7.46 8.26
C ILE A 2 -11.39 -7.61 6.87
N ALA A 3 -12.06 -6.57 6.38
CA ALA A 3 -12.61 -6.59 5.04
C ALA A 3 -11.48 -6.57 4.00
N ARG A 4 -11.56 -7.47 3.01
CA ARG A 4 -10.63 -7.48 1.89
C ARG A 4 -11.04 -6.42 0.87
N ALA A 5 -10.06 -5.97 0.08
CA ALA A 5 -10.32 -5.15 -1.09
C ALA A 5 -11.33 -5.87 -2.01
N PRO A 6 -12.40 -5.19 -2.48
CA PRO A 6 -13.36 -5.81 -3.39
C PRO A 6 -12.69 -6.27 -4.69
N GLU A 7 -12.99 -7.50 -5.09
CA GLU A 7 -12.42 -8.12 -6.29
C GLU A 7 -13.52 -8.31 -7.34
N ARG A 8 -13.62 -7.37 -8.29
CA ARG A 8 -14.47 -7.54 -9.49
C ARG A 8 -13.64 -8.07 -10.67
N THR A 9 -12.63 -7.30 -11.07
CA THR A 9 -11.69 -7.66 -12.15
C THR A 9 -10.27 -7.95 -11.62
N GLY A 10 -10.07 -7.83 -10.30
CA GLY A 10 -8.76 -7.89 -9.65
C GLY A 10 -7.85 -6.67 -9.88
N LYS A 11 -8.30 -5.67 -10.65
CA LYS A 11 -7.50 -4.46 -10.96
C LYS A 11 -7.03 -3.72 -9.71
N LEU A 12 -7.90 -3.53 -8.72
CA LEU A 12 -7.56 -2.88 -7.46
C LEU A 12 -6.43 -3.63 -6.75
N LYS A 13 -6.62 -4.94 -6.54
CA LYS A 13 -5.65 -5.83 -5.91
C LYS A 13 -4.27 -5.77 -6.57
N LYS A 14 -4.19 -5.83 -7.90
CA LYS A 14 -2.94 -5.76 -8.67
C LYS A 14 -2.20 -4.41 -8.51
N ASN A 15 -2.89 -3.38 -8.02
CA ASN A 15 -2.37 -2.03 -7.88
C ASN A 15 -2.07 -1.64 -6.43
N VAL A 16 -2.35 -2.52 -5.46
CA VAL A 16 -1.78 -2.46 -4.12
C VAL A 16 -0.36 -3.03 -4.20
N VAL A 17 0.64 -2.16 -4.13
CA VAL A 17 2.05 -2.51 -4.30
C VAL A 17 2.87 -2.06 -3.10
N VAL A 18 4.00 -2.73 -2.86
CA VAL A 18 5.00 -2.26 -1.90
C VAL A 18 5.93 -1.28 -2.61
N LEU A 19 6.20 -0.15 -1.97
CA LEU A 19 7.09 0.88 -2.48
C LEU A 19 8.17 1.13 -1.43
N THR A 20 9.41 0.92 -1.85
CA THR A 20 10.60 1.22 -1.04
C THR A 20 11.26 2.46 -1.61
N GLN A 21 11.51 3.43 -0.75
CA GLN A 21 12.13 4.70 -1.09
C GLN A 21 13.34 4.91 -0.19
N ARG A 22 14.47 5.35 -0.76
CA ARG A 22 15.56 5.89 0.03
C ARG A 22 15.12 7.21 0.62
N SER A 23 15.30 7.36 1.93
CA SER A 23 15.11 8.63 2.60
C SER A 23 16.14 9.64 2.08
N ARG A 24 15.83 10.93 2.24
CA ARG A 24 16.81 12.01 1.98
C ARG A 24 17.97 11.98 2.98
N ARG A 25 17.76 11.37 4.15
CA ARG A 25 18.81 11.16 5.16
C ARG A 25 19.62 9.92 4.81
N ARG A 26 20.95 10.04 4.90
CA ARG A 26 21.85 8.91 4.66
C ARG A 26 21.55 7.78 5.66
N GLY A 27 21.45 6.56 5.15
CA GLY A 27 21.24 5.36 5.95
C GLY A 27 19.77 5.02 6.23
N GLU A 28 18.82 5.90 5.92
CA GLU A 28 17.39 5.63 6.14
C GLU A 28 16.72 5.08 4.86
N ILE A 29 15.94 4.02 5.01
CA ILE A 29 15.09 3.44 3.96
C ILE A 29 13.66 3.37 4.49
N THR A 30 12.71 3.92 3.75
CA THR A 30 11.28 3.85 4.07
C THR A 30 10.60 2.89 3.11
N SER A 31 9.94 1.87 3.64
CA SER A 31 9.08 0.97 2.85
C SER A 31 7.64 1.09 3.30
N GLY A 32 6.70 1.06 2.36
CA GLY A 32 5.28 1.19 2.66
C GLY A 32 4.40 0.60 1.58
N VAL A 33 3.10 0.54 1.86
CA VAL A 33 2.08 0.12 0.90
C VAL A 33 1.61 1.33 0.11
N HIS A 34 1.59 1.20 -1.21
CA HIS A 34 1.13 2.22 -2.14
C HIS A 34 0.03 1.65 -3.03
N ILE A 35 -1.03 2.44 -3.25
CA ILE A 35 -2.10 2.10 -4.20
C ILE A 35 -1.91 2.98 -5.44
N ARG A 36 -1.55 2.35 -6.56
CA ARG A 36 -1.29 3.08 -7.82
C ARG A 36 -2.56 3.76 -8.34
N GLY A 37 -2.40 4.91 -8.99
CA GLY A 37 -3.53 5.75 -9.42
C GLY A 37 -3.90 6.83 -8.41
N ARG A 38 -2.99 7.15 -7.48
CA ARG A 38 -3.08 8.29 -6.57
C ARG A 38 -2.16 9.41 -7.06
N ASN A 39 -2.67 10.63 -7.12
CA ASN A 39 -1.89 11.83 -7.38
C ASN A 39 -0.86 12.01 -6.26
N MET A 40 0.42 12.00 -6.60
CA MET A 40 1.50 12.05 -5.60
C MET A 40 1.58 13.41 -4.88
N ARG A 41 1.13 14.49 -5.51
CA ARG A 41 1.14 15.84 -4.93
C ARG A 41 0.00 16.04 -3.92
N THR A 42 -1.20 15.54 -4.23
CA THR A 42 -2.41 15.82 -3.44
C THR A 42 -2.89 14.63 -2.60
N GLY A 43 -2.41 13.41 -2.88
CA GLY A 43 -2.88 12.19 -2.23
C GLY A 43 -4.29 11.74 -2.65
N ASN A 44 -4.95 12.46 -3.56
CA ASN A 44 -6.25 12.08 -4.13
C ASN A 44 -6.09 11.06 -5.25
N SER A 45 -7.18 10.47 -5.74
CA SER A 45 -7.16 9.69 -6.98
C SER A 45 -6.65 10.56 -8.14
N ASP A 46 -5.87 9.96 -9.04
CA ASP A 46 -5.30 10.64 -10.20
C ASP A 46 -6.23 10.56 -11.41
N ASN A 47 -6.96 11.64 -11.68
CA ASN A 47 -7.92 11.72 -12.78
C ASN A 47 -7.24 11.80 -14.17
N THR A 48 -5.92 12.07 -14.22
CA THR A 48 -5.19 12.17 -15.49
C THR A 48 -4.84 10.80 -16.07
N MET A 49 -4.80 9.78 -15.21
CA MET A 49 -4.63 8.40 -15.63
C MET A 49 -5.98 7.84 -16.11
N LYS A 50 -6.03 7.28 -17.32
CA LYS A 50 -7.26 6.71 -17.86
C LYS A 50 -7.76 5.54 -17.00
N ALA A 51 -9.08 5.41 -16.86
CA ALA A 51 -9.70 4.28 -16.17
C ALA A 51 -9.38 2.92 -16.84
N SER A 52 -8.99 2.91 -18.12
CA SER A 52 -8.53 1.73 -18.85
C SER A 52 -7.10 1.31 -18.52
N ASP A 53 -6.28 2.19 -17.94
CA ASP A 53 -4.88 1.86 -17.63
C ASP A 53 -4.83 0.74 -16.57
N PRO A 54 -4.25 -0.44 -16.87
CA PRO A 54 -4.18 -1.56 -15.93
C PRO A 54 -3.41 -1.23 -14.65
N ARG A 55 -2.55 -0.21 -14.65
CA ARG A 55 -1.75 0.25 -13.51
C ARG A 55 -2.42 1.37 -12.70
N ASN A 56 -3.68 1.67 -12.97
CA ASN A 56 -4.43 2.72 -12.29
C ASN A 56 -5.59 2.13 -11.47
N ALA A 57 -5.59 2.33 -10.16
CA ALA A 57 -6.71 1.99 -9.28
C ALA A 57 -7.58 3.19 -8.90
N PHE A 58 -7.77 4.17 -9.80
CA PHE A 58 -8.55 5.40 -9.61
C PHE A 58 -9.69 5.35 -8.57
N TYR A 59 -10.57 4.34 -8.66
CA TYR A 59 -11.75 4.25 -7.81
C TYR A 59 -11.51 3.77 -6.36
N TRP A 60 -10.30 3.38 -5.99
CA TRP A 60 -10.01 2.73 -4.70
C TRP A 60 -10.45 3.56 -3.49
N ARG A 61 -10.31 4.90 -3.56
CA ARG A 61 -10.64 5.79 -2.45
C ARG A 61 -12.15 5.92 -2.23
N PHE A 62 -12.92 5.91 -3.31
CA PHE A 62 -14.39 5.91 -3.23
C PHE A 62 -14.93 4.61 -2.64
N VAL A 63 -14.22 3.50 -2.84
CA VAL A 63 -14.53 2.23 -2.17
C VAL A 63 -14.18 2.31 -0.69
N GLU A 64 -12.98 2.78 -0.33
CA GLU A 64 -12.53 2.90 1.06
C GLU A 64 -13.42 3.84 1.90
N MET A 65 -13.77 5.01 1.34
CA MET A 65 -14.42 6.11 2.06
C MET A 65 -15.91 6.25 1.77
N GLY A 66 -16.42 5.53 0.78
CA GLY A 66 -17.81 5.67 0.32
C GLY A 66 -18.03 6.89 -0.58
N THR A 67 -19.26 7.03 -1.03
CA THR A 67 -19.77 8.15 -1.83
C THR A 67 -21.19 8.47 -1.39
N VAL A 68 -21.78 9.55 -1.92
CA VAL A 68 -23.20 9.90 -1.67
C VAL A 68 -24.15 8.72 -1.94
N ASN A 69 -23.83 7.87 -2.93
CA ASN A 69 -24.70 6.79 -3.37
C ASN A 69 -24.23 5.39 -2.93
N MET A 70 -23.13 5.29 -2.16
CA MET A 70 -22.55 4.00 -1.80
C MET A 70 -21.85 4.08 -0.44
N PRO A 71 -22.16 3.19 0.52
CA PRO A 71 -21.51 3.20 1.83
C PRO A 71 -20.00 2.89 1.73
N PRO A 72 -19.20 3.33 2.72
CA PRO A 72 -17.78 3.00 2.79
C PRO A 72 -17.56 1.50 2.99
N HIS A 73 -16.57 0.95 2.29
CA HIS A 73 -16.08 -0.41 2.48
C HIS A 73 -14.58 -0.36 2.83
N PRO A 74 -14.23 -0.08 4.09
CA PRO A 74 -12.84 0.15 4.48
C PRO A 74 -12.04 -1.16 4.49
N PHE A 75 -10.97 -1.21 3.70
CA PHE A 75 -10.07 -2.36 3.55
C PHE A 75 -8.59 -1.99 3.69
N VAL A 76 -8.22 -0.72 3.53
CA VAL A 76 -6.83 -0.26 3.63
C VAL A 76 -6.46 0.03 5.08
N ARG A 77 -7.19 0.95 5.73
CA ARG A 77 -6.84 1.38 7.08
C ARG A 77 -6.94 0.26 8.11
N PRO A 78 -8.04 -0.53 8.14
CA PRO A 78 -8.13 -1.65 9.08
C PRO A 78 -7.06 -2.71 8.86
N ALA A 79 -6.70 -2.99 7.60
CA ALA A 79 -5.65 -3.95 7.29
C ALA A 79 -4.28 -3.45 7.75
N PHE A 80 -4.00 -2.15 7.61
CA PHE A 80 -2.77 -1.54 8.08
C PHE A 80 -2.67 -1.61 9.61
N ASP A 81 -3.70 -1.16 10.33
CA ASP A 81 -3.67 -1.07 11.79
C ASP A 81 -3.48 -2.46 12.44
N VAL A 82 -4.11 -3.51 11.90
CA VAL A 82 -3.97 -4.88 12.44
C VAL A 82 -2.63 -5.54 12.07
N ARG A 83 -2.01 -5.17 10.95
CA ARG A 83 -0.79 -5.83 10.46
C ARG A 83 0.49 -5.06 10.72
N LEU A 84 0.39 -3.86 11.28
CA LEU A 84 1.54 -2.99 11.52
C LEU A 84 2.60 -3.64 12.41
N GLU A 85 2.20 -4.20 13.55
CA GLU A 85 3.12 -4.84 14.49
C GLU A 85 3.78 -6.07 13.87
N GLN A 86 2.98 -6.94 13.25
CA GLN A 86 3.49 -8.13 12.57
C GLN A 86 4.48 -7.77 11.45
N ALA A 87 4.18 -6.75 10.65
CA ALA A 87 5.07 -6.27 9.59
C ALA A 87 6.39 -5.74 10.17
N THR A 88 6.32 -5.03 11.30
CA THR A 88 7.49 -4.49 12.01
C THR A 88 8.39 -5.62 12.52
N GLU A 89 7.80 -6.64 13.16
CA GLU A 89 8.54 -7.79 13.67
C GLU A 89 9.25 -8.56 12.53
N VAL A 90 8.54 -8.82 11.43
CA VAL A 90 9.13 -9.48 10.25
C VAL A 90 10.28 -8.65 9.67
N ALA A 91 10.13 -7.32 9.62
CA ALA A 91 11.18 -6.43 9.15
C ALA A 91 12.42 -6.50 10.05
N ILE A 92 12.27 -6.41 11.38
CA ILE A 92 13.37 -6.52 12.34
C ILE A 92 14.07 -7.87 12.21
N ARG A 93 13.32 -8.97 12.19
CA ARG A 93 13.87 -10.32 12.05
C ARG A 93 14.69 -10.46 10.77
N ARG A 94 14.18 -9.93 9.65
CA ARG A 94 14.89 -9.99 8.37
C ARG A 94 16.15 -9.13 8.34
N MET A 95 16.13 -7.98 9.02
CA MET A 95 17.32 -7.13 9.17
C MET A 95 18.40 -7.84 10.00
N ASN A 96 18.05 -8.44 11.13
CA ASN A 96 19.01 -9.19 11.96
C ASN A 96 19.64 -10.35 11.19
N GLN A 97 18.82 -11.14 10.49
CA GLN A 97 19.32 -12.23 9.64
C GLN A 97 20.31 -11.73 8.58
N ALA A 98 20.02 -10.59 7.94
CA ALA A 98 20.91 -10.02 6.93
C ALA A 98 22.25 -9.51 7.53
N ILE A 99 22.22 -9.02 8.78
CA ILE A 99 23.43 -8.64 9.52
C ILE A 99 24.26 -9.88 9.84
N ASP A 100 23.65 -10.94 10.35
CA ASP A 100 24.35 -12.19 10.70
C ASP A 100 25.00 -12.83 9.46
N GLU A 101 24.27 -12.88 8.34
CA GLU A 101 24.78 -13.39 7.06
C GLU A 101 25.99 -12.56 6.57
N ALA A 102 25.98 -11.24 6.77
CA ALA A 102 27.07 -10.35 6.38
C ALA A 102 28.29 -10.45 7.31
N LEU A 103 28.10 -10.72 8.61
CA LEU A 103 29.16 -10.86 9.61
C LEU A 103 29.77 -12.28 9.66
N SER A 104 29.08 -13.29 9.14
CA SER A 104 29.60 -14.67 9.05
C SER A 104 30.56 -14.89 7.85
N LYS A 105 30.75 -13.87 7.02
CA LYS A 105 31.74 -13.83 5.93
C LYS A 105 33.01 -13.13 6.36
#